data_AF-A0A938RSC0-F1
#
_entry.id   AF-A0A938RSC0-F1
#
_cell.length_a   1.000
_cell.length_b   1.000
_cell.length_c   1.000
_cell.angle_alpha   90.00
_cell.angle_beta   90.00
_cell.angle_gamma   90.00
#
_symmetry.space_group_name_H-M   'P 1'
#
loop_
_entity.id
_entity.type
_entity.pdbx_description
1 polymer ?
#
loop_
_entity_poly.entity_id
_entity_poly.type
_entity_poly.pdbx_seq_one_letter_code
_entity_poly.pdbx_strand_id
1 'polypeptide(L)'
;MVEPSAGIGIRDFAQINDSMAELTGVSPTSATVRATYLELQQALPSDSDVEAFVSAHQVGISRLALDYCDALIENASLRSNFFGAGFDWTLPATSAFSTATQRDQVIDPITTRMLGTSLANQPTAAEAQPLLGTLIDQLVAGCTAASCPASHTRNVAKGVCAAVLSSAAVQLH
;
A
#
# COMPACT_ATOMS: atom_id res chain seq x y z
N MET A 1 2.78 -38.00 18.55
CA MET A 1 3.21 -36.62 18.82
C MET A 1 2.63 -35.78 17.71
N VAL A 2 1.59 -35.01 18.01
CA VAL A 2 0.96 -34.07 17.07
C VAL A 2 1.45 -32.71 17.53
N GLU A 3 2.37 -32.12 16.78
CA GLU A 3 2.79 -30.73 16.97
C GLU A 3 1.56 -29.83 16.72
N PRO A 4 1.28 -28.84 17.59
CA PRO A 4 0.14 -27.98 17.39
C PRO A 4 0.40 -27.10 16.17
N SER A 5 -0.43 -27.24 15.14
CA SER A 5 -0.59 -26.26 14.07
C SER A 5 -0.80 -24.90 14.73
N ALA A 6 0.19 -24.01 14.66
CA ALA A 6 0.09 -22.65 15.12
C ALA A 6 -1.09 -21.98 14.38
N GLY A 7 -2.23 -21.86 15.06
CA GLY A 7 -3.49 -21.31 14.55
C GLY A 7 -3.47 -19.79 14.40
N ILE A 8 -2.36 -19.22 13.94
CA ILE A 8 -2.24 -17.82 13.51
C ILE A 8 -1.54 -17.89 12.15
N GLY A 9 -2.35 -18.04 11.10
CA GLY A 9 -1.87 -18.26 9.74
C GLY A 9 -1.24 -17.00 9.17
N ILE A 10 0.08 -16.97 9.10
CA ILE A 10 0.75 -16.05 8.17
C ILE A 10 0.28 -16.45 6.78
N ARG A 11 -0.37 -15.54 6.05
CA ARG A 11 -0.75 -15.76 4.65
C ARG A 11 0.48 -16.21 3.86
N ASP A 12 0.33 -17.25 3.04
CA ASP A 12 1.39 -17.61 2.11
C ASP A 12 1.64 -16.43 1.15
N PHE A 13 2.87 -16.25 0.67
CA PHE A 13 3.24 -15.12 -0.18
C PHE A 13 2.39 -15.02 -1.44
N ALA A 14 1.97 -16.16 -1.99
CA ALA A 14 1.02 -16.20 -3.10
C ALA A 14 -0.33 -15.54 -2.73
N GLN A 15 -0.86 -15.83 -1.54
CA GLN A 15 -2.11 -15.25 -1.05
C GLN A 15 -1.99 -13.75 -0.78
N ILE A 16 -0.83 -13.30 -0.26
CA ILE A 16 -0.53 -11.87 -0.10
C ILE A 16 -0.51 -11.18 -1.47
N ASN A 17 0.19 -11.75 -2.43
CA ASN A 17 0.29 -11.22 -3.79
C ASN A 17 -1.08 -11.13 -4.47
N ASP A 18 -1.89 -12.19 -4.38
CA ASP A 18 -3.24 -12.21 -4.97
C ASP A 18 -4.16 -11.19 -4.32
N SER A 19 -4.04 -11.00 -3.01
CA SER A 19 -4.82 -9.98 -2.29
C SER A 19 -4.41 -8.57 -2.68
N MET A 20 -3.10 -8.31 -2.82
CA MET A 20 -2.63 -7.01 -3.30
C MET A 20 -3.09 -6.72 -4.72
N ALA A 21 -3.10 -7.74 -5.60
CA ALA A 21 -3.65 -7.62 -6.94
C ALA A 21 -5.16 -7.33 -6.94
N GLU A 22 -5.94 -8.03 -6.12
CA GLU A 22 -7.39 -7.81 -6.00
C GLU A 22 -7.71 -6.41 -5.47
N LEU A 23 -7.04 -5.99 -4.39
CA LEU A 23 -7.27 -4.70 -3.74
C LEU A 23 -6.90 -3.53 -4.65
N THR A 24 -5.83 -3.66 -5.44
CA THR A 24 -5.35 -2.58 -6.34
C THR A 24 -5.91 -2.65 -7.75
N GLY A 25 -6.40 -3.81 -8.20
CA GLY A 25 -6.78 -4.06 -9.59
C GLY A 25 -5.61 -4.17 -10.57
N VAL A 26 -4.37 -4.21 -10.07
CA VAL A 26 -3.16 -4.39 -10.87
C VAL A 26 -2.94 -5.89 -11.12
N SER A 27 -2.57 -6.25 -12.35
CA SER A 27 -2.26 -7.65 -12.66
C SER A 27 -1.02 -8.13 -11.88
N PRO A 28 -1.09 -9.31 -11.22
CA PRO A 28 0.07 -9.90 -10.52
C PRO A 28 1.18 -10.32 -11.48
N THR A 29 0.92 -10.33 -12.79
CA THR A 29 1.89 -10.67 -13.83
C THR A 29 2.59 -9.45 -14.45
N SER A 30 2.28 -8.24 -13.97
CA SER A 30 3.01 -7.02 -14.33
C SER A 30 4.51 -7.23 -14.11
N ALA A 31 5.34 -6.78 -15.05
CA ALA A 31 6.77 -7.09 -15.07
C ALA A 31 7.48 -6.68 -13.76
N THR A 32 7.18 -5.48 -13.23
CA THR A 32 7.76 -4.96 -11.99
C THR A 32 7.31 -5.76 -10.77
N VAL A 33 6.01 -5.96 -10.62
CA VAL A 33 5.41 -6.75 -9.52
C VAL A 33 5.94 -8.18 -9.51
N ARG A 34 6.01 -8.81 -10.69
CA ARG A 34 6.47 -10.18 -10.85
C ARG A 34 7.96 -10.34 -10.56
N ALA A 35 8.79 -9.37 -10.94
CA ALA A 35 10.21 -9.38 -10.60
C ALA A 35 10.41 -9.35 -9.07
N THR A 36 9.77 -8.41 -8.38
CA THR A 36 9.83 -8.31 -6.92
C THR A 36 9.26 -9.56 -6.24
N TYR A 37 8.14 -10.10 -6.73
CA TYR A 37 7.58 -11.35 -6.21
C TYR A 37 8.56 -12.53 -6.33
N LEU A 38 9.26 -12.66 -7.46
CA LEU A 38 10.25 -13.72 -7.66
C LEU A 38 11.50 -13.53 -6.79
N GLU A 39 11.96 -12.29 -6.61
CA GLU A 39 13.04 -11.97 -5.66
C GLU A 39 12.66 -12.35 -4.23
N LEU A 40 11.42 -12.06 -3.82
CA LEU A 40 10.90 -12.43 -2.51
C LEU A 40 10.78 -13.94 -2.35
N GLN A 41 10.33 -14.67 -3.37
CA GLN A 41 10.33 -16.14 -3.36
C GLN A 41 11.74 -16.72 -3.23
N GLN A 42 12.73 -16.15 -3.94
CA GLN A 42 14.12 -16.62 -3.88
C GLN A 42 14.80 -16.32 -2.54
N ALA A 43 14.33 -15.28 -1.84
CA ALA A 43 14.79 -14.93 -0.51
C ALA A 43 14.24 -15.86 0.59
N LEU A 44 13.31 -16.77 0.27
CA LEU A 44 12.82 -17.81 1.19
C LEU A 44 13.90 -18.91 1.37
N PRO A 45 14.60 -18.99 2.50
CA PRO A 45 15.57 -20.05 2.74
C PRO A 45 14.84 -21.38 3.03
N SER A 46 15.52 -22.49 2.81
CA SER A 46 15.01 -23.83 3.15
C SER A 46 15.07 -24.18 4.65
N ASP A 47 15.70 -23.35 5.49
CA ASP A 47 15.99 -23.64 6.91
C ASP A 47 15.56 -22.52 7.87
N SER A 48 14.78 -22.89 8.88
CA SER A 48 13.95 -22.09 9.79
C SER A 48 14.69 -21.25 10.84
N ASP A 49 15.26 -20.11 10.45
CA ASP A 49 15.78 -19.10 11.39
C ASP A 49 14.77 -17.94 11.61
N VAL A 50 13.70 -18.25 12.32
CA VAL A 50 12.42 -17.52 12.35
C VAL A 50 12.53 -16.00 12.62
N GLU A 51 13.58 -15.50 13.30
CA GLU A 51 13.75 -14.08 13.60
C GLU A 51 14.38 -13.26 12.46
N ALA A 52 15.37 -13.82 11.74
CA ALA A 52 15.90 -13.23 10.51
C ALA A 52 14.85 -13.29 9.37
N PHE A 53 13.98 -14.29 9.41
CA PHE A 53 12.86 -14.49 8.50
C PHE A 53 11.82 -13.37 8.59
N VAL A 54 11.36 -13.03 9.79
CA VAL A 54 10.25 -12.06 9.96
C VAL A 54 10.64 -10.65 9.48
N SER A 55 11.87 -10.21 9.73
CA SER A 55 12.31 -8.85 9.36
C SER A 55 12.52 -8.68 7.85
N ALA A 56 13.16 -9.65 7.17
CA ALA A 56 13.33 -9.63 5.72
C ALA A 56 11.99 -9.71 4.97
N HIS A 57 11.03 -10.48 5.51
CA HIS A 57 9.69 -10.59 4.95
C HIS A 57 8.88 -9.30 5.09
N GLN A 58 8.96 -8.61 6.23
CA GLN A 58 8.24 -7.34 6.45
C GLN A 58 8.72 -6.23 5.49
N VAL A 59 10.04 -6.14 5.23
CA VAL A 59 10.60 -5.22 4.23
C VAL A 59 10.20 -5.62 2.81
N GLY A 60 10.24 -6.92 2.53
CA GLY A 60 9.88 -7.47 1.24
C GLY A 60 8.41 -7.23 0.84
N ILE A 61 7.49 -7.49 1.76
CA ILE A 61 6.05 -7.24 1.56
C ILE A 61 5.78 -5.75 1.37
N SER A 62 6.49 -4.89 2.11
CA SER A 62 6.39 -3.43 1.93
C SER A 62 6.85 -2.99 0.54
N ARG A 63 7.92 -3.60 0.00
CA ARG A 63 8.38 -3.34 -1.37
C ARG A 63 7.38 -3.81 -2.41
N LEU A 64 6.82 -5.01 -2.24
CA LEU A 64 5.78 -5.53 -3.12
C LEU A 64 4.54 -4.63 -3.11
N ALA A 65 4.09 -4.18 -1.93
CA ALA A 65 2.99 -3.23 -1.78
C ALA A 65 3.27 -1.92 -2.51
N LEU A 66 4.52 -1.41 -2.42
CA LEU A 66 4.93 -0.21 -3.15
C LEU A 66 4.86 -0.41 -4.67
N ASP A 67 5.29 -1.56 -5.20
CA ASP A 67 5.22 -1.85 -6.64
C ASP A 67 3.78 -1.96 -7.15
N TYR A 68 2.89 -2.55 -6.36
CA TYR A 68 1.45 -2.57 -6.64
C TYR A 68 0.86 -1.16 -6.68
N CYS A 69 1.16 -0.34 -5.66
CA CYS A 69 0.70 1.03 -5.58
C CYS A 69 1.31 1.93 -6.67
N ASP A 70 2.57 1.70 -7.07
CA ASP A 70 3.21 2.38 -8.19
C ASP A 70 2.50 2.08 -9.51
N ALA A 71 2.28 0.80 -9.80
CA ALA A 71 1.56 0.36 -11.00
C ALA A 71 0.11 0.89 -11.04
N LEU A 72 -0.57 0.95 -9.90
CA LEU A 72 -1.89 1.53 -9.75
C LEU A 72 -1.89 3.03 -10.09
N ILE A 73 -0.95 3.81 -9.54
CA ILE A 73 -0.96 5.28 -9.59
C ILE A 73 -0.35 5.83 -10.88
N GLU A 74 0.62 5.15 -11.49
CA GLU A 74 1.19 5.57 -12.77
C GLU A 74 0.30 5.22 -13.97
N ASN A 75 -0.64 4.27 -13.82
CA ASN A 75 -1.61 3.97 -14.85
C ASN A 75 -2.86 4.85 -14.71
N ALA A 76 -3.07 5.77 -15.65
CA ALA A 76 -4.20 6.71 -15.61
C ALA A 76 -5.57 6.01 -15.53
N SER A 77 -5.78 4.90 -16.24
CA SER A 77 -7.04 4.16 -16.22
C SER A 77 -7.28 3.46 -14.89
N LEU A 78 -6.28 2.77 -14.34
CA LEU A 78 -6.40 2.13 -13.02
C LEU A 78 -6.63 3.18 -11.93
N ARG A 79 -5.89 4.28 -11.98
CA ARG A 79 -6.03 5.39 -11.05
C ARG A 79 -7.42 6.02 -11.10
N SER A 80 -7.95 6.30 -12.29
CA SER A 80 -9.32 6.82 -12.42
C SER A 80 -10.38 5.82 -11.94
N ASN A 81 -10.16 4.52 -12.13
CA ASN A 81 -11.07 3.49 -11.62
C ASN A 81 -11.01 3.35 -10.08
N PHE A 82 -9.84 3.57 -9.50
CA PHE A 82 -9.61 3.42 -8.06
C PHE A 82 -10.03 4.68 -7.28
N PHE A 83 -9.56 5.86 -7.71
CA PHE A 83 -9.77 7.14 -7.02
C PHE A 83 -10.94 7.97 -7.57
N GLY A 84 -11.52 7.58 -8.72
CA GLY A 84 -12.54 8.37 -9.39
C GLY A 84 -11.98 9.59 -10.12
N ALA A 85 -12.84 10.60 -10.34
CA ALA A 85 -12.52 11.81 -11.12
C ALA A 85 -12.29 13.07 -10.28
N GLY A 86 -12.29 12.97 -8.94
CA GLY A 86 -12.27 14.14 -8.05
C GLY A 86 -10.89 14.77 -7.84
N PHE A 87 -9.83 13.96 -7.87
CA PHE A 87 -8.48 14.41 -7.55
C PHE A 87 -7.69 14.83 -8.80
N ASP A 88 -7.09 16.02 -8.77
CA ASP A 88 -6.27 16.53 -9.88
C ASP A 88 -4.79 16.13 -9.73
N TRP A 89 -4.43 15.10 -10.48
CA TRP A 89 -3.09 14.52 -10.51
C TRP A 89 -2.05 15.34 -11.29
N THR A 90 -2.46 16.45 -11.92
CA THR A 90 -1.58 17.32 -12.71
C THR A 90 -1.02 18.48 -11.90
N LEU A 91 -1.56 18.70 -10.69
CA LEU A 91 -1.13 19.76 -9.79
C LEU A 91 0.12 19.36 -9.00
N PRO A 92 0.98 20.34 -8.65
CA PRO A 92 2.04 20.12 -7.66
C PRO A 92 1.45 19.76 -6.30
N ALA A 93 2.23 19.05 -5.48
CA ALA A 93 1.73 18.48 -4.22
C ALA A 93 1.22 19.55 -3.25
N THR A 94 1.84 20.73 -3.26
CA THR A 94 1.44 21.90 -2.44
C THR A 94 0.02 22.38 -2.74
N SER A 95 -0.48 22.17 -3.97
CA SER A 95 -1.83 22.57 -4.38
C SER A 95 -2.79 21.37 -4.39
N ALA A 96 -2.29 20.20 -4.76
CA ALA A 96 -3.07 18.96 -4.81
C ALA A 96 -3.53 18.50 -3.42
N PHE A 97 -2.76 18.77 -2.35
CA PHE A 97 -3.09 18.36 -0.98
C PHE A 97 -3.33 19.56 -0.04
N SER A 98 -3.70 20.72 -0.58
CA SER A 98 -3.76 21.97 0.20
C SER A 98 -4.89 22.03 1.23
N THR A 99 -5.95 21.26 1.03
CA THR A 99 -7.15 21.22 1.90
C THR A 99 -7.45 19.81 2.36
N ALA A 100 -8.20 19.68 3.47
CA ALA A 100 -8.65 18.38 3.96
C ALA A 100 -9.44 17.62 2.88
N THR A 101 -10.42 18.27 2.26
CA THR A 101 -11.25 17.66 1.19
C THR A 101 -10.43 17.10 0.03
N GLN A 102 -9.35 17.77 -0.37
CA GLN A 102 -8.48 17.25 -1.43
C GLN A 102 -7.65 16.03 -0.99
N ARG A 103 -7.27 15.95 0.29
CA ARG A 103 -6.60 14.77 0.85
C ARG A 103 -7.57 13.60 0.95
N ASP A 104 -8.80 13.87 1.37
CA ASP A 104 -9.87 12.87 1.50
C ASP A 104 -10.17 12.19 0.15
N GLN A 105 -10.04 12.91 -0.97
CA GLN A 105 -10.14 12.33 -2.32
C GLN A 105 -9.11 11.23 -2.63
N VAL A 106 -8.01 11.15 -1.86
CA VAL A 106 -7.01 10.08 -1.94
C VAL A 106 -7.14 9.10 -0.79
N ILE A 107 -7.35 9.60 0.44
CA ILE A 107 -7.43 8.76 1.65
C ILE A 107 -8.69 7.88 1.63
N ASP A 108 -9.84 8.42 1.26
CA ASP A 108 -11.12 7.69 1.35
C ASP A 108 -11.16 6.48 0.41
N PRO A 109 -10.76 6.58 -0.88
CA PRO A 109 -10.69 5.41 -1.74
C PRO A 109 -9.73 4.33 -1.23
N ILE A 110 -8.55 4.73 -0.71
CA ILE A 110 -7.56 3.79 -0.17
C ILE A 110 -8.14 3.05 1.03
N THR A 111 -8.63 3.78 2.02
CA THR A 111 -9.20 3.19 3.24
C THR A 111 -10.44 2.35 2.95
N THR A 112 -11.32 2.80 2.06
CA THR A 112 -12.54 2.04 1.69
C THR A 112 -12.23 0.74 0.96
N ARG A 113 -11.21 0.72 0.09
CA ARG A 113 -10.87 -0.46 -0.69
C ARG A 113 -9.97 -1.42 0.07
N MET A 114 -9.01 -0.91 0.83
CA MET A 114 -7.93 -1.72 1.42
C MET A 114 -8.17 -2.09 2.88
N LEU A 115 -8.97 -1.33 3.63
CA LEU A 115 -9.38 -1.73 4.97
C LEU A 115 -10.70 -2.49 4.85
N GLY A 116 -10.78 -3.70 5.41
CA GLY A 116 -12.05 -4.40 5.49
C GLY A 116 -13.03 -3.64 6.38
N THR A 117 -14.32 -3.96 6.32
CA THR A 117 -15.26 -3.47 7.34
C THR A 117 -15.24 -4.42 8.54
N SER A 118 -14.98 -3.90 9.73
CA SER A 118 -15.24 -4.59 11.01
C SER A 118 -14.41 -5.87 11.31
N LEU A 119 -13.14 -5.97 10.89
CA LEU A 119 -12.26 -6.98 11.46
C LEU A 119 -11.77 -6.52 12.85
N ALA A 120 -11.79 -7.41 13.84
CA ALA A 120 -11.44 -7.08 15.23
C ALA A 120 -9.97 -6.67 15.44
N ASN A 121 -9.09 -6.99 14.49
CA ASN A 121 -7.63 -6.82 14.60
C ASN A 121 -7.05 -5.82 13.57
N GLN A 122 -7.86 -4.94 13.00
CA GLN A 122 -7.42 -3.90 12.07
C GLN A 122 -7.91 -2.51 12.53
N PRO A 123 -7.22 -1.42 12.15
CA PRO A 123 -7.74 -0.07 12.37
C PRO A 123 -9.00 0.13 11.52
N THR A 124 -9.99 0.79 12.10
CA THR A 124 -11.13 1.30 11.35
C THR A 124 -10.69 2.43 10.42
N ALA A 125 -11.47 2.69 9.36
CA ALA A 125 -11.21 3.83 8.48
C ALA A 125 -11.14 5.16 9.27
N ALA A 126 -11.98 5.32 10.30
CA ALA A 126 -11.99 6.49 11.17
C ALA A 126 -10.69 6.68 11.98
N GLU A 127 -9.98 5.60 12.29
CA GLU A 127 -8.69 5.65 12.98
C GLU A 127 -7.54 5.85 11.99
N ALA A 128 -7.63 5.27 10.80
CA ALA A 128 -6.59 5.36 9.77
C ALA A 128 -6.55 6.73 9.07
N GLN A 129 -7.71 7.32 8.77
CA GLN A 129 -7.84 8.61 8.08
C GLN A 129 -6.98 9.74 8.68
N PRO A 130 -7.03 10.04 10.00
CA PRO A 130 -6.22 11.11 10.57
C PRO A 130 -4.71 10.82 10.51
N LEU A 131 -4.30 9.54 10.61
CA LEU A 131 -2.91 9.13 10.49
C LEU A 131 -2.39 9.32 9.05
N LEU A 132 -3.19 8.96 8.05
CA LEU A 132 -2.85 9.14 6.64
C LEU A 132 -2.83 10.63 6.25
N GLY A 133 -3.71 11.45 6.82
CA GLY A 133 -3.66 12.91 6.68
C GLY A 133 -2.35 13.48 7.23
N THR A 134 -1.94 13.04 8.42
CA THR A 134 -0.65 13.43 9.03
C THR A 134 0.54 12.97 8.19
N LEU A 135 0.49 11.75 7.64
CA LEU A 135 1.53 11.25 6.74
C LEU A 135 1.65 12.13 5.49
N ILE A 136 0.52 12.54 4.88
CA ILE A 136 0.54 13.47 3.74
C ILE A 136 1.20 14.78 4.15
N ASP A 137 0.83 15.36 5.30
CA ASP A 137 1.47 16.60 5.80
C ASP A 137 2.98 16.46 5.92
N GLN A 138 3.46 15.33 6.45
CA GLN A 138 4.89 15.05 6.57
C GLN A 138 5.58 14.91 5.20
N LEU A 139 4.93 14.25 4.23
CA LEU A 139 5.49 14.04 2.89
C LEU A 139 5.48 15.30 2.02
N VAL A 140 4.64 16.29 2.36
CA VAL A 140 4.62 17.60 1.69
C VAL A 140 5.29 18.72 2.50
N ALA A 141 5.82 18.41 3.68
CA ALA A 141 6.50 19.39 4.52
C ALA A 141 7.72 19.98 3.80
N GLY A 142 7.80 21.31 3.75
CA GLY A 142 8.89 22.02 3.05
C GLY A 142 8.78 21.99 1.52
N CYS A 143 7.68 21.49 0.95
CA CYS A 143 7.45 21.53 -0.48
C CYS A 143 7.24 22.96 -1.00
N THR A 144 7.71 23.16 -2.22
CA THR A 144 7.33 24.27 -3.10
C THR A 144 6.81 23.67 -4.40
N ALA A 145 6.17 24.47 -5.25
CA ALA A 145 5.72 23.98 -6.56
C ALA A 145 6.87 23.42 -7.43
N ALA A 146 8.10 23.93 -7.26
CA ALA A 146 9.27 23.47 -7.99
C ALA A 146 9.89 22.19 -7.39
N SER A 147 9.92 22.06 -6.06
CA SER A 147 10.50 20.88 -5.39
C SER A 147 9.55 19.69 -5.35
N CYS A 148 8.24 19.94 -5.40
CA CYS A 148 7.21 18.90 -5.35
C CYS A 148 6.24 19.04 -6.52
N PRO A 149 6.70 18.75 -7.76
CA PRO A 149 5.87 18.81 -8.97
C PRO A 149 4.79 17.72 -8.96
N ALA A 150 3.99 17.62 -10.03
CA ALA A 150 2.93 16.63 -10.15
C ALA A 150 3.38 15.16 -10.01
N SER A 151 4.64 14.84 -10.34
CA SER A 151 5.21 13.52 -10.05
C SER A 151 5.36 13.27 -8.55
N HIS A 152 5.67 14.31 -7.76
CA HIS A 152 5.68 14.20 -6.29
C HIS A 152 4.27 13.97 -5.74
N THR A 153 3.24 14.59 -6.33
CA THR A 153 1.84 14.30 -5.97
C THR A 153 1.52 12.81 -6.10
N ARG A 154 1.97 12.17 -7.19
CA ARG A 154 1.85 10.72 -7.36
C ARG A 154 2.68 9.94 -6.35
N ASN A 155 3.90 10.37 -6.05
CA ASN A 155 4.76 9.71 -5.06
C ASN A 155 4.16 9.76 -3.63
N VAL A 156 3.54 10.88 -3.26
CA VAL A 156 2.81 11.00 -1.99
C VAL A 156 1.68 9.96 -1.94
N ALA A 157 0.85 9.90 -2.98
CA ALA A 157 -0.24 8.92 -3.05
C ALA A 157 0.29 7.47 -3.03
N LYS A 158 1.43 7.18 -3.67
CA LYS A 158 2.08 5.85 -3.61
C LYS A 158 2.51 5.50 -2.19
N GLY A 159 3.12 6.44 -1.48
CA GLY A 159 3.51 6.25 -0.08
C GLY A 159 2.31 5.97 0.82
N VAL A 160 1.22 6.74 0.66
CA VAL A 160 -0.02 6.55 1.43
C VAL A 160 -0.66 5.20 1.12
N CYS A 161 -0.77 4.83 -0.16
CA CYS A 161 -1.28 3.54 -0.61
C CYS A 161 -0.45 2.38 -0.04
N ALA A 162 0.88 2.46 -0.17
CA ALA A 162 1.78 1.43 0.31
C ALA A 162 1.70 1.28 1.84
N ALA A 163 1.59 2.38 2.59
CA ALA A 163 1.46 2.34 4.04
C ALA A 163 0.21 1.58 4.52
N VAL A 164 -0.91 1.71 3.79
CA VAL A 164 -2.14 0.95 4.09
C VAL A 164 -2.01 -0.49 3.61
N LEU A 165 -1.53 -0.71 2.39
CA LEU A 165 -1.44 -2.03 1.77
C LEU A 165 -0.41 -2.95 2.47
N SER A 166 0.68 -2.38 2.99
CA SER A 166 1.68 -3.09 3.78
C SER A 166 1.34 -3.19 5.26
N SER A 167 0.22 -2.62 5.71
CA SER A 167 -0.17 -2.69 7.10
C SER A 167 -0.55 -4.13 7.48
N ALA A 168 -0.20 -4.52 8.72
CA ALA A 168 -0.50 -5.85 9.24
C ALA A 168 -1.99 -6.20 9.16
N ALA A 169 -2.87 -5.18 9.17
CA ALA A 169 -4.31 -5.33 8.96
C ALA A 169 -4.72 -5.98 7.63
N VAL A 170 -3.95 -5.77 6.56
CA VAL A 170 -4.19 -6.42 5.26
C VAL A 170 -3.57 -7.82 5.23
N GLN A 171 -2.54 -8.07 6.05
CA GLN A 171 -1.76 -9.31 6.07
C GLN A 171 -2.26 -10.35 7.09
N LEU A 172 -2.98 -9.93 8.12
CA LEU A 172 -3.52 -10.77 9.19
C LEU A 172 -5.00 -11.06 8.95
N HIS A 173 -5.34 -12.34 8.82
CA HIS A 173 -6.72 -12.83 8.93
C HIS A 173 -6.74 -14.06 9.83
#